data_AF-A0A522V742-F1
#
_entry.id   AF-A0A522V742-F1
#
_cell.length_a   1.000
_cell.length_b   1.000
_cell.length_c   1.000
_cell.angle_alpha   90.00
_cell.angle_beta   90.00
_cell.angle_gamma   90.00
#
_symmetry.space_group_name_H-M   'P 1'
#
loop_
_entity.id
_entity.type
_entity.pdbx_description
1 polymer ?
#
loop_
_entity_poly.entity_id
_entity_poly.type
_entity_poly.pdbx_seq_one_letter_code
_entity_poly.pdbx_strand_id
1 'polypeptide(L)'
;LDTHGGRFIEGLDPQTSYAVLERYAPKSIRGYRTETELRYLVGTGVSAAAVWHMREQLDANGFGKVKIIASSGFGPAKCKVMAFSRAPIDVIGTGSYLPEVWSETYATSDIIAYDGVPKVKIGREFLLAKRTGES
;
A
#
# COMPACT_ATOMS: atom_id res chain seq x y z
N LEU A 1 -1.85 -3.23 -6.80
CA LEU A 1 -2.03 -2.39 -5.60
C LEU A 1 -0.70 -1.79 -5.21
N ASP A 2 -0.59 -0.49 -5.44
CA ASP A 2 0.49 0.36 -4.95
C ASP A 2 -0.14 1.67 -4.49
N THR A 3 -0.24 1.82 -3.17
CA THR A 3 -0.91 2.94 -2.50
C THR A 3 0.11 3.63 -1.62
N HIS A 4 0.09 4.96 -1.59
CA HIS A 4 1.00 5.74 -0.74
C HIS A 4 0.83 5.34 0.74
N GLY A 5 1.94 5.18 1.45
CA GLY A 5 1.94 4.69 2.83
C GLY A 5 1.16 5.57 3.82
N GLY A 6 0.89 6.82 3.49
CA GLY A 6 0.11 7.75 4.31
C GLY A 6 -1.39 7.84 3.99
N ARG A 7 -1.92 7.03 3.06
CA ARG A 7 -3.34 7.10 2.66
C ARG A 7 -4.00 5.72 2.65
N PHE A 8 -5.30 5.72 2.94
CA PHE A 8 -6.14 4.55 2.69
C PHE A 8 -6.48 4.46 1.20
N ILE A 9 -6.79 3.25 0.73
CA ILE A 9 -7.47 3.08 -0.56
C ILE A 9 -8.86 3.73 -0.48
N GLU A 10 -9.38 4.19 -1.60
CA GLU A 10 -10.73 4.75 -1.67
C GLU A 10 -11.74 3.78 -1.05
N GLY A 11 -12.67 4.32 -0.25
CA GLY A 11 -13.67 3.53 0.48
C GLY A 11 -13.19 2.95 1.81
N LEU A 12 -11.90 3.12 2.17
CA LEU A 12 -11.37 2.71 3.47
C LEU A 12 -10.97 3.88 4.37
N ASP A 13 -11.12 3.60 5.67
CA ASP A 13 -10.67 4.33 6.84
C ASP A 13 -10.38 3.27 7.95
N PRO A 14 -9.96 3.67 9.17
CA PRO A 14 -9.71 2.68 10.22
C PRO A 14 -10.91 1.77 10.52
N GLN A 15 -12.11 2.32 10.63
CA GLN A 15 -13.31 1.58 11.03
C GLN A 15 -13.74 0.57 9.96
N THR A 16 -13.83 1.03 8.71
CA THR A 16 -14.15 0.20 7.55
C THR A 16 -13.06 -0.85 7.29
N SER A 17 -11.79 -0.55 7.57
CA SER A 17 -10.70 -1.53 7.48
C SER A 17 -10.88 -2.70 8.47
N TYR A 18 -11.26 -2.42 9.71
CA TYR A 18 -11.63 -3.47 10.66
C TYR A 18 -12.87 -4.24 10.20
N ALA A 19 -13.90 -3.55 9.70
CA ALA A 19 -15.12 -4.19 9.23
C ALA A 19 -14.85 -5.15 8.06
N VAL A 20 -13.96 -4.79 7.13
CA VAL A 20 -13.54 -5.67 6.03
C VAL A 20 -12.86 -6.93 6.58
N LEU A 21 -11.90 -6.79 7.50
CA LEU A 21 -11.22 -7.97 8.06
C LEU A 21 -12.13 -8.82 8.92
N GLU A 22 -13.12 -8.26 9.61
CA GLU A 22 -14.09 -9.06 10.35
C GLU A 22 -14.93 -9.95 9.41
N ARG A 23 -15.23 -9.48 8.18
CA ARG A 23 -15.94 -10.27 7.17
C ARG A 23 -15.09 -11.40 6.59
N TYR A 24 -13.85 -11.11 6.19
CA TYR A 24 -13.05 -12.05 5.38
C TYR A 24 -11.96 -12.80 6.14
N ALA A 25 -11.46 -12.23 7.23
CA ALA A 25 -10.35 -12.78 8.00
C ALA A 25 -10.45 -12.45 9.51
N PRO A 26 -11.57 -12.76 10.20
CA PRO A 26 -11.78 -12.34 11.60
C PRO A 26 -10.69 -12.84 12.56
N LYS A 27 -10.10 -14.00 12.27
CA LYS A 27 -8.98 -14.54 13.06
C LYS A 27 -7.73 -13.65 13.01
N SER A 28 -7.57 -12.83 11.97
CA SER A 28 -6.41 -11.93 11.79
C SER A 28 -6.34 -10.83 12.85
N ILE A 29 -7.49 -10.36 13.35
CA ILE A 29 -7.61 -9.21 14.25
C ILE A 29 -8.00 -9.56 15.70
N ARG A 30 -8.32 -10.83 15.99
CA ARG A 30 -8.77 -11.28 17.33
C ARG A 30 -7.65 -11.64 18.32
N GLY A 31 -6.38 -11.46 17.93
CA GLY A 31 -5.22 -11.80 18.76
C GLY A 31 -4.34 -10.58 19.05
N TYR A 32 -3.39 -10.75 19.96
CA TYR A 32 -2.36 -9.74 20.18
C TYR A 32 -1.58 -9.48 18.88
N ARG A 33 -1.35 -8.21 18.58
CA ARG A 33 -0.59 -7.73 17.43
C ARG A 33 0.37 -6.65 17.87
N THR A 34 1.55 -6.67 17.29
CA THR A 34 2.43 -5.50 17.33
C THR A 34 1.82 -4.35 16.52
N GLU A 35 2.22 -3.11 16.80
CA GLU A 35 1.74 -1.95 16.04
C GLU A 35 2.02 -2.09 14.53
N THR A 36 3.18 -2.65 14.18
CA THR A 36 3.59 -2.90 12.80
C THR A 36 2.67 -3.92 12.12
N GLU A 37 2.35 -5.03 12.78
CA GLU A 37 1.42 -6.02 12.23
C GLU A 37 0.02 -5.45 12.09
N LEU A 38 -0.42 -4.65 13.05
CA LEU A 38 -1.71 -3.99 12.99
C LEU A 38 -1.78 -3.02 11.80
N ARG A 39 -0.70 -2.28 11.54
CA ARG A 39 -0.58 -1.42 10.36
C ARG A 39 -0.64 -2.21 9.05
N TYR A 40 -0.03 -3.40 8.99
CA TYR A 40 -0.16 -4.29 7.83
C TYR A 40 -1.54 -4.91 7.68
N LEU A 41 -2.31 -5.04 8.76
CA LEU A 41 -3.69 -5.55 8.71
C LEU A 41 -4.68 -4.47 8.28
N VAL A 42 -4.74 -3.35 9.01
CA VAL A 42 -5.82 -2.34 8.90
C VAL A 42 -5.32 -0.92 8.64
N GLY A 43 -4.01 -0.72 8.50
CA GLY A 43 -3.43 0.60 8.28
C GLY A 43 -3.54 1.10 6.85
N THR A 44 -3.00 2.30 6.65
CA THR A 44 -2.80 2.94 5.35
C THR A 44 -1.79 2.17 4.49
N GLY A 45 -1.76 2.50 3.19
CA GLY A 45 -0.94 1.78 2.22
C GLY A 45 -1.53 0.42 1.86
N VAL A 46 -0.68 -0.49 1.37
CA VAL A 46 -1.12 -1.83 0.97
C VAL A 46 -1.24 -2.70 2.22
N SER A 47 -2.41 -2.68 2.86
CA SER A 47 -2.78 -3.51 4.02
C SER A 47 -3.67 -4.68 3.61
N ALA A 48 -3.83 -5.67 4.50
CA ALA A 48 -4.71 -6.81 4.26
C ALA A 48 -6.17 -6.37 4.02
N ALA A 49 -6.64 -5.37 4.78
CA ALA A 49 -7.95 -4.75 4.59
C ALA A 49 -8.07 -4.14 3.19
N ALA A 50 -7.05 -3.40 2.72
CA ALA A 50 -7.06 -2.81 1.37
C ALA A 50 -7.12 -3.87 0.27
N VAL A 51 -6.42 -5.00 0.43
CA VAL A 51 -6.45 -6.10 -0.54
C VAL A 51 -7.82 -6.77 -0.57
N TRP A 52 -8.40 -7.08 0.59
CA TRP A 52 -9.75 -7.66 0.68
C TRP A 52 -10.82 -6.72 0.14
N HIS A 53 -10.73 -5.42 0.45
CA HIS A 53 -11.63 -4.42 -0.08
C HIS A 53 -11.55 -4.35 -1.60
N MET A 54 -10.34 -4.35 -2.17
CA MET A 54 -10.17 -4.39 -3.63
C MET A 54 -10.80 -5.64 -4.25
N ARG A 55 -10.60 -6.81 -3.63
CA ARG A 55 -11.22 -8.06 -4.09
C ARG A 55 -12.74 -8.00 -4.05
N GLU A 56 -13.31 -7.51 -2.94
CA GLU A 56 -14.75 -7.30 -2.78
C GLU A 56 -15.32 -6.39 -3.88
N GLN A 57 -14.67 -5.27 -4.17
CA GLN A 57 -15.11 -4.35 -5.24
C GLN A 57 -15.00 -4.99 -6.63
N LEU A 58 -13.92 -5.71 -6.91
CA LEU A 58 -13.77 -6.42 -8.18
C LEU A 58 -14.85 -7.50 -8.35
N ASP A 59 -15.13 -8.27 -7.30
CA ASP A 59 -16.16 -9.32 -7.33
C ASP A 59 -17.56 -8.75 -7.49
N ALA A 60 -17.89 -7.69 -6.77
CA ALA A 60 -19.18 -6.99 -6.87
C ALA A 60 -19.45 -6.48 -8.30
N ASN A 61 -18.40 -6.20 -9.08
CA ASN A 61 -18.49 -5.74 -10.46
C ASN A 61 -18.24 -6.87 -11.49
N GLY A 62 -18.19 -8.14 -11.08
CA GLY A 62 -18.03 -9.29 -11.98
C GLY A 62 -16.60 -9.54 -12.48
N PHE A 63 -15.60 -8.89 -11.91
CA PHE A 63 -14.19 -9.00 -12.30
C PHE A 63 -13.42 -10.11 -11.57
N GLY A 64 -14.05 -11.29 -11.37
CA GLY A 64 -13.45 -12.42 -10.65
C GLY A 64 -12.13 -12.95 -11.25
N LYS A 65 -11.87 -12.68 -12.53
CA LYS A 65 -10.64 -13.11 -13.22
C LYS A 65 -9.46 -12.13 -13.04
N VAL A 66 -9.72 -10.92 -12.55
CA VAL A 66 -8.66 -9.91 -12.37
C VAL A 66 -7.75 -10.34 -11.24
N LYS A 67 -6.44 -10.37 -11.55
CA LYS A 67 -5.36 -10.74 -10.64
C LYS A 67 -4.90 -9.55 -9.83
N ILE A 68 -4.55 -9.77 -8.57
CA ILE A 68 -4.06 -8.74 -7.66
C ILE A 68 -2.55 -8.90 -7.49
N ILE A 69 -1.81 -7.92 -7.98
CA ILE A 69 -0.37 -7.77 -7.78
C ILE A 69 -0.14 -6.71 -6.69
N ALA A 70 0.60 -7.02 -5.63
CA ALA A 70 0.88 -6.12 -4.52
C ALA A 70 2.38 -5.85 -4.41
N SER A 71 2.82 -4.58 -4.50
CA SER A 71 4.25 -4.27 -4.69
C SER A 71 4.86 -3.28 -3.67
N SER A 72 4.06 -2.75 -2.75
CA SER A 72 4.49 -1.63 -1.89
C SER A 72 4.93 -2.09 -0.50
N GLY A 73 6.23 -1.98 -0.21
CA GLY A 73 6.82 -2.21 1.12
C GLY A 73 6.71 -3.65 1.63
N PHE A 74 6.78 -4.64 0.74
CA PHE A 74 6.75 -6.06 1.12
C PHE A 74 8.13 -6.54 1.58
N GLY A 75 8.20 -6.94 2.84
CA GLY A 75 9.27 -7.74 3.42
C GLY A 75 8.69 -8.94 4.20
N PRO A 76 9.53 -9.79 4.81
CA PRO A 76 9.09 -11.06 5.41
C PRO A 76 7.97 -10.92 6.44
N ALA A 77 8.03 -9.89 7.30
CA ALA A 77 6.99 -9.63 8.30
C ALA A 77 5.62 -9.32 7.65
N LYS A 78 5.62 -8.45 6.64
CA LYS A 78 4.40 -8.10 5.90
C LYS A 78 3.83 -9.31 5.15
N CYS A 79 4.70 -10.11 4.51
CA CYS A 79 4.28 -11.36 3.86
C CYS A 79 3.61 -12.33 4.84
N LYS A 80 4.16 -12.49 6.06
CA LYS A 80 3.55 -13.33 7.10
C LYS A 80 2.16 -12.84 7.50
N VAL A 81 1.98 -11.52 7.67
CA VAL A 81 0.68 -10.93 7.99
C VAL A 81 -0.33 -11.14 6.86
N MET A 82 0.08 -10.94 5.61
CA MET A 82 -0.78 -11.16 4.44
C MET A 82 -1.21 -12.63 4.31
N ALA A 83 -0.28 -13.56 4.54
CA ALA A 83 -0.59 -14.99 4.56
C ALA A 83 -1.55 -15.36 5.70
N PHE A 84 -1.33 -14.82 6.91
CA PHE A 84 -2.19 -15.09 8.07
C PHE A 84 -3.62 -14.56 7.87
N SER A 85 -3.75 -13.39 7.24
CA SER A 85 -5.03 -12.78 6.89
C SER A 85 -5.65 -13.34 5.60
N ARG A 86 -4.99 -14.30 4.95
CA ARG A 86 -5.41 -14.91 3.69
C ARG A 86 -5.73 -13.86 2.62
N ALA A 87 -4.99 -12.75 2.61
CA ALA A 87 -5.20 -11.67 1.68
C ALA A 87 -5.13 -12.20 0.23
N PRO A 88 -6.13 -11.93 -0.63
CA PRO A 88 -6.21 -12.47 -1.98
C PRO A 88 -5.20 -11.77 -2.91
N ILE A 89 -3.93 -12.18 -2.82
CA ILE A 89 -2.81 -11.66 -3.61
C ILE A 89 -2.31 -12.78 -4.52
N ASP A 90 -2.21 -12.51 -5.82
CA ASP A 90 -1.68 -13.47 -6.80
C ASP A 90 -0.16 -13.34 -6.93
N VAL A 91 0.37 -12.12 -6.87
CA VAL A 91 1.82 -11.86 -6.99
C VAL A 91 2.24 -10.77 -6.01
N ILE A 92 3.34 -11.01 -5.30
CA ILE A 92 4.00 -10.00 -4.47
C ILE A 92 5.22 -9.48 -5.23
N GLY A 93 5.23 -8.18 -5.52
CA GLY A 93 6.42 -7.47 -5.96
C GLY A 93 7.21 -7.00 -4.75
N THR A 94 8.49 -7.31 -4.70
CA THR A 94 9.41 -6.77 -3.67
C THR A 94 10.34 -5.76 -4.33
N GLY A 95 10.41 -4.56 -3.77
CA GLY A 95 11.38 -3.54 -4.17
C GLY A 95 12.72 -3.74 -3.47
N SER A 96 13.09 -2.79 -2.61
CA SER A 96 14.32 -2.69 -1.81
C SER A 96 14.58 -3.84 -0.80
N TYR A 97 14.08 -5.04 -1.07
CA TYR A 97 14.50 -6.31 -0.44
C TYR A 97 15.81 -6.85 -1.04
N LEU A 98 16.67 -5.95 -1.53
CA LEU A 98 18.08 -6.24 -1.84
C LEU A 98 18.90 -5.69 -0.65
N PRO A 99 19.95 -6.38 -0.21
CA PRO A 99 20.39 -6.48 1.17
C PRO A 99 20.61 -5.15 1.91
N GLU A 100 20.41 -5.22 3.22
CA GLU A 100 20.32 -4.17 4.25
C GLU A 100 21.58 -3.29 4.45
N VAL A 101 22.49 -3.26 3.48
CA VAL A 101 23.59 -2.33 3.44
C VAL A 101 23.65 -1.87 2.00
N TRP A 102 23.23 -0.64 1.71
CA TRP A 102 23.90 0.28 0.77
C TRP A 102 23.73 1.67 1.39
N SER A 103 24.85 2.30 1.69
CA SER A 103 24.95 3.71 2.06
C SER A 103 24.22 4.54 1.01
N GLU A 104 22.99 4.94 1.36
CA GLU A 104 22.17 6.00 0.79
C GLU A 104 22.41 6.33 -0.69
N THR A 105 21.58 5.73 -1.55
CA THR A 105 21.02 6.50 -2.67
C THR A 105 19.57 6.08 -2.88
N TYR A 106 18.68 6.58 -2.02
CA TYR A 106 17.24 6.62 -2.32
C TYR A 106 17.01 7.65 -3.44
N ALA A 107 17.29 7.27 -4.68
CA ALA A 107 16.93 8.07 -5.84
C ALA A 107 15.49 7.72 -6.25
N THR A 108 14.54 8.56 -5.88
CA THR A 108 13.23 8.60 -6.55
C THR A 108 13.36 9.56 -7.72
N SER A 109 13.15 9.08 -8.94
CA SER A 109 12.97 9.94 -10.12
C SER A 109 11.48 10.17 -10.29
N ASP A 110 11.01 11.34 -9.87
CA ASP A 110 9.65 11.80 -10.13
C ASP A 110 9.64 12.67 -11.39
N ILE A 111 8.69 12.43 -12.29
CA ILE A 111 8.39 13.39 -13.36
C ILE A 111 7.65 14.56 -12.71
N ILE A 112 8.29 15.72 -12.68
CA ILE A 112 7.77 16.95 -12.06
C ILE A 112 7.27 18.00 -13.07
N ALA A 113 7.53 17.78 -14.36
CA ALA A 113 7.06 18.62 -15.45
C ALA A 113 6.97 17.82 -16.76
N TYR A 114 6.00 18.18 -17.60
CA TYR A 114 5.92 17.75 -19.00
C TYR A 114 6.02 19.00 -19.86
N ASP A 115 6.97 19.04 -20.79
CA ASP A 115 7.18 20.18 -21.71
C ASP A 115 7.24 21.55 -21.00
N GLY A 116 7.90 21.60 -19.84
CA GLY A 116 8.03 22.82 -19.03
C GLY A 116 6.81 23.17 -18.17
N VAL A 117 5.68 22.46 -18.31
CA VAL A 117 4.49 22.65 -17.47
C VAL A 117 4.60 21.81 -16.19
N PRO A 118 4.58 22.43 -14.99
CA PRO A 118 4.62 21.71 -13.73
C PRO A 118 3.46 20.73 -13.58
N LYS A 119 3.78 19.44 -13.38
CA LYS A 119 2.80 18.39 -13.08
C LYS A 119 3.47 17.39 -12.15
N VAL A 120 2.88 17.19 -10.98
CA VAL A 120 3.38 16.27 -9.95
C VAL A 120 2.25 15.36 -9.50
N LYS A 121 2.61 14.15 -9.06
CA LYS A 121 1.65 13.23 -8.44
C LYS A 121 1.06 13.88 -7.20
N ILE A 122 -0.26 13.78 -7.04
CA ILE A 122 -0.96 14.30 -5.86
C ILE A 122 -0.32 13.73 -4.58
N GLY A 123 0.05 14.61 -3.65
CA GLY A 123 0.84 14.31 -2.45
C GLY A 123 2.36 14.53 -2.59
N ARG A 124 2.84 15.03 -3.74
CA ARG A 124 4.24 15.43 -3.99
C ARG A 124 4.40 16.87 -4.46
N GLU A 125 3.43 17.73 -4.13
CA GLU A 125 3.39 19.16 -4.51
C GLU A 125 4.57 19.97 -3.94
N PHE A 126 5.10 19.54 -2.78
CA PHE A 126 6.27 20.16 -2.15
C PHE A 126 7.55 20.11 -3.03
N LEU A 127 7.62 19.21 -4.02
CA LEU A 127 8.73 19.16 -4.97
C LEU A 127 8.76 20.38 -5.91
N LEU A 128 7.62 21.03 -6.13
CA LEU A 128 7.55 22.26 -6.93
C LEU A 128 8.11 23.46 -6.16
N ALA A 129 7.83 23.55 -4.86
CA ALA A 129 8.28 24.66 -4.01
C ALA A 129 9.81 24.73 -3.83
N LYS A 130 10.50 23.57 -3.86
CA LYS A 130 11.98 23.54 -3.79
C LYS A 130 12.66 24.18 -5.00
N ARG A 131 11.97 24.30 -6.15
CA ARG A 131 12.55 24.86 -7.38
C ARG A 131 12.47 26.40 -7.45
N THR A 132 11.61 27.02 -6.65
CA THR A 132 11.40 28.47 -6.61
C THR A 132 12.19 29.17 -5.49
N GLY A 133 13.01 28.42 -4.73
CA GLY A 133 13.71 28.91 -3.54
C GLY A 133 15.23 29.11 -3.66
N GLU A 134 15.80 28.99 -4.87
CA GLU A 134 17.21 29.31 -5.11
C GLU A 134 17.31 30.24 -6.32
N SER A 135 17.52 31.53 -6.05
CA SER A 135 18.04 32.55 -6.96
C SER A 135 18.81 33.56 -6.14
#